data_AF-A0A1G0HZY0-F1
#
_entry.id   AF-A0A1G0HZY0-F1
#
_cell.length_a   1.000
_cell.length_b   1.000
_cell.length_c   1.000
_cell.angle_alpha   90.00
_cell.angle_beta   90.00
_cell.angle_gamma   90.00
#
_symmetry.space_group_name_H-M   'P 1'
#
loop_
_entity.id
_entity.type
_entity.pdbx_description
1 polymer ?
#
loop_
_entity_poly.entity_id
_entity_poly.type
_entity_poly.pdbx_seq_one_letter_code
_entity_poly.pdbx_strand_id
1 'polypeptide(L)' 'MTDEQIKHMANRFLGWKLPEDFYPDAGIKFAPHVNPGCEYDHARDGPIGTNLFTAIQAEAMVRHMIEGL' A
#
# COMPACT_ATOMS: atom_id res chain seq x y z
N MET A 1 22.51 1.31 3.36
CA MET A 1 21.70 0.07 3.57
C MET A 1 21.96 -0.92 2.43
N THR A 2 21.86 -2.25 2.66
CA THR A 2 22.07 -3.24 1.58
C THR A 2 20.81 -3.46 0.73
N ASP A 3 20.99 -3.98 -0.48
CA ASP A 3 19.87 -4.32 -1.37
C ASP A 3 18.92 -5.36 -0.76
N GLU A 4 19.44 -6.34 -0.04
CA GLU A 4 18.60 -7.35 0.63
C GLU A 4 17.78 -6.75 1.78
N GLN A 5 18.32 -5.76 2.51
CA GLN A 5 17.56 -5.02 3.52
C GLN A 5 16.44 -4.19 2.88
N ILE A 6 16.71 -3.55 1.73
CA ILE A 6 15.72 -2.78 0.97
C ILE A 6 14.58 -3.70 0.50
N LYS A 7 14.92 -4.83 -0.12
CA LYS A 7 13.92 -5.84 -0.56
C LYS A 7 13.09 -6.35 0.61
N HIS A 8 13.73 -6.62 1.76
CA HIS A 8 13.00 -7.03 2.95
C HIS A 8 11.97 -5.96 3.37
N MET A 9 12.37 -4.69 3.43
CA MET A 9 11.47 -3.59 3.77
C MET A 9 10.33 -3.43 2.77
N ALA A 10 10.61 -3.50 1.46
CA ALA A 10 9.59 -3.45 0.42
C ALA A 10 8.58 -4.60 0.56
N ASN A 11 9.04 -5.84 0.79
CA ASN A 11 8.16 -6.99 0.99
C ASN A 11 7.28 -6.84 2.24
N ARG A 12 7.82 -6.29 3.33
CA ARG A 12 7.04 -5.98 4.54
C ARG A 12 5.98 -4.91 4.26
N PHE A 13 6.33 -3.86 3.52
CA PHE A 13 5.41 -2.79 3.14
C PHE A 13 4.27 -3.31 2.25
N LEU A 14 4.58 -4.12 1.24
CA LEU A 14 3.57 -4.68 0.36
C LEU A 14 2.55 -5.55 1.11
N GLY A 15 2.99 -6.30 2.13
CA GLY A 15 2.08 -7.09 2.98
C GLY A 15 1.38 -6.29 4.08
N TRP A 16 1.62 -4.98 4.20
CA TRP A 16 1.08 -4.18 5.29
C TRP A 16 -0.35 -3.71 4.96
N LYS A 17 -1.31 -4.03 5.84
CA LYS A 17 -2.64 -3.42 5.80
C LYS A 17 -2.53 -1.97 6.27
N LEU A 18 -3.07 -1.04 5.50
CA LEU A 18 -3.09 0.36 5.92
C LEU A 18 -3.90 0.53 7.22
N PRO A 19 -3.50 1.47 8.11
CA PRO A 19 -4.26 1.80 9.31
C PRO A 19 -5.70 2.24 9.02
N GLU A 20 -6.61 2.06 9.98
CA GLU A 20 -8.02 2.44 9.85
C GLU A 20 -8.22 3.95 9.71
N ASP A 21 -7.32 4.74 10.26
CA ASP A 21 -7.31 6.20 10.23
C ASP A 21 -6.45 6.78 9.08
N PHE A 22 -6.04 5.95 8.13
CA PHE A 22 -5.29 6.40 6.95
C PHE A 22 -6.15 7.30 6.04
N TYR A 23 -5.81 8.59 5.99
CA TYR A 23 -6.50 9.62 5.23
C TYR A 23 -5.56 10.26 4.19
N PRO A 24 -5.56 9.80 2.92
CA PRO A 24 -4.72 10.39 1.89
C PRO A 24 -5.23 11.77 1.46
N ASP A 25 -4.30 12.65 1.11
CA ASP A 25 -4.59 14.00 0.62
C ASP A 25 -5.14 14.01 -0.84
N ALA A 26 -5.28 15.22 -1.41
CA ALA A 26 -5.69 15.46 -2.80
C ALA A 26 -7.11 14.93 -3.15
N GLY A 27 -7.98 14.78 -2.16
CA GLY A 27 -9.36 14.34 -2.36
C GLY A 27 -9.51 12.84 -2.59
N ILE A 28 -8.44 12.05 -2.40
CA ILE A 28 -8.49 10.59 -2.49
C ILE A 28 -9.25 10.05 -1.27
N LYS A 29 -10.20 9.14 -1.49
CA LYS A 29 -10.98 8.49 -0.43
C LYS A 29 -11.18 7.02 -0.75
N PHE A 30 -11.11 6.16 0.26
CA PHE A 30 -11.45 4.75 0.12
C PHE A 30 -12.96 4.57 0.30
N ALA A 31 -13.60 3.97 -0.71
CA ALA A 31 -14.96 3.47 -0.57
C ALA A 31 -14.91 2.13 0.20
N PRO A 32 -15.71 1.95 1.26
CA PRO A 32 -15.72 0.74 2.08
C PRO A 32 -16.47 -0.43 1.42
N HIS A 33 -16.88 -0.30 0.16
CA HIS A 33 -17.78 -1.23 -0.52
C HIS A 33 -17.27 -1.56 -1.92
N VAL A 34 -17.37 -2.83 -2.32
CA VAL A 34 -16.97 -3.32 -3.64
C VAL A 34 -18.22 -3.77 -4.39
N ASN A 35 -18.32 -3.37 -5.66
CA ASN A 35 -19.45 -3.73 -6.54
C ASN A 35 -20.84 -3.39 -5.96
N PRO A 36 -21.07 -2.13 -5.52
CA PRO A 36 -22.34 -1.73 -4.93
C PRO A 36 -23.51 -2.01 -5.88
N GLY A 37 -24.50 -2.77 -5.42
CA GLY A 37 -25.71 -3.09 -6.18
C GLY A 37 -25.58 -4.22 -7.20
N CYS A 38 -24.49 -4.98 -7.17
CA CYS A 38 -24.28 -6.19 -7.98
C CYS A 38 -24.57 -7.48 -7.18
N GLU A 39 -24.58 -8.63 -7.84
CA GLU A 39 -24.64 -9.95 -7.17
C GLU A 39 -23.44 -10.19 -6.22
N TYR A 40 -22.27 -9.63 -6.54
CA TYR A 40 -21.04 -9.74 -5.75
C TYR A 40 -20.78 -8.52 -4.86
N ASP A 41 -21.85 -7.90 -4.37
CA ASP A 41 -21.76 -6.74 -3.49
C ASP A 41 -21.25 -7.15 -2.10
N HIS A 42 -20.12 -6.58 -1.66
CA HIS A 42 -19.51 -6.90 -0.38
C HIS A 42 -18.71 -5.73 0.21
N ALA A 43 -18.61 -5.72 1.54
CA ALA A 43 -17.72 -4.81 2.25
C ALA A 43 -16.28 -5.06 1.82
N ARG A 44 -15.57 -3.99 1.49
CA ARG A 44 -14.17 -4.05 1.04
C ARG A 44 -13.26 -4.35 2.21
N ASP A 45 -12.48 -5.42 2.11
CA ASP A 45 -11.27 -5.56 2.93
C ASP A 45 -10.31 -4.42 2.57
N GLY A 46 -10.02 -3.54 3.54
CA GLY A 46 -9.23 -2.33 3.34
C GLY A 46 -7.91 -2.57 2.58
N PRO A 47 -7.37 -1.54 1.90
CA PRO A 47 -6.22 -1.70 1.02
C PRO A 47 -5.01 -2.28 1.76
N ILE A 48 -4.46 -3.37 1.21
CA ILE A 48 -3.16 -3.93 1.56
C ILE A 48 -2.12 -3.24 0.66
N GLY A 49 -0.90 -3.02 1.15
CA GLY A 49 0.17 -2.31 0.43
C GLY A 49 0.45 -2.81 -0.99
N THR A 50 0.17 -4.08 -1.30
CA THR A 50 0.20 -4.65 -2.66
C THR A 50 -0.71 -3.95 -3.66
N ASN A 51 -1.80 -3.33 -3.20
CA ASN A 51 -2.75 -2.60 -4.04
C ASN A 51 -2.35 -1.14 -4.28
N LEU A 52 -1.23 -0.70 -3.69
CA LEU A 52 -0.73 0.67 -3.80
C LEU A 52 0.49 0.75 -4.70
N PHE A 53 1.47 -0.15 -4.49
CA PHE A 53 2.72 -0.19 -5.26
C PHE A 53 3.02 -1.59 -5.79
N THR A 54 3.69 -1.64 -6.94
CA THR A 54 4.46 -2.82 -7.37
C THR A 54 5.71 -2.98 -6.49
N ALA A 55 6.32 -4.16 -6.49
CA ALA A 55 7.58 -4.40 -5.80
C ALA A 55 8.69 -3.40 -6.21
N ILE A 56 8.78 -3.09 -7.50
CA ILE A 56 9.76 -2.14 -8.03
C ILE A 56 9.51 -0.73 -7.48
N GLN A 57 8.24 -0.29 -7.44
CA GLN A 57 7.88 1.01 -6.87
C GLN A 57 8.14 1.08 -5.36
N ALA A 58 7.85 0.01 -4.63
CA ALA A 58 8.13 -0.07 -3.19
C ALA A 58 9.63 -0.02 -2.89
N GLU A 59 10.46 -0.74 -3.66
CA GLU A 59 11.92 -0.66 -3.54
C GLU A 59 12.45 0.75 -3.85
N ALA A 60 11.94 1.39 -4.91
CA ALA A 60 12.32 2.76 -5.26
C ALA A 60 11.93 3.76 -4.14
N MET A 61 10.75 3.59 -3.54
CA MET A 61 10.31 4.38 -2.39
C MET A 61 11.23 4.19 -1.18
N VAL A 62 11.62 2.95 -0.85
CA VAL A 62 12.56 2.69 0.27
C VAL A 62 13.92 3.35 -0.01
N ARG A 63 14.44 3.24 -1.24
CA ARG A 63 15.69 3.89 -1.65
C ARG A 63 15.61 5.41 -1.51
N HIS A 64 14.50 6.01 -1.90
CA HIS A 64 14.26 7.45 -1.73
C HIS A 64 14.26 7.86 -0.25
N MET A 65 13.59 7.11 0.63
CA MET A 65 13.51 7.44 2.06
C MET A 65 14.86 7.44 2.77
N ILE A 66 15.78 6.58 2.35
CA ILE A 66 17.08 6.39 3.00
C ILE A 66 18.21 7.12 2.25
N GLU A 67 17.89 7.90 1.23
CA GLU A 67 18.90 8.64 0.47
C GLU A 67 19.65 9.61 1.40
N GLY A 68 20.99 9.48 1.43
CA GLY A 68 21.85 10.28 2.31
C GLY A 68 22.02 9.75 3.74
N LEU A 69 21.38 8.61 4.09
CA LEU A 69 21.65 7.84 5.32
C LEU A 69 22.72 6.76 5.08
#